data_AF-A0A539ECA5-F1
#
_entry.id   AF-A0A539ECA5-F1
#
_cell.length_a   1.000
_cell.length_b   1.000
_cell.length_c   1.000
_cell.angle_alpha   90.00
_cell.angle_beta   90.00
_cell.angle_gamma   90.00
#
_symmetry.space_group_name_H-M   'P 1'
#
loop_
_entity.id
_entity.type
_entity.pdbx_description
1 polymer ?
#
loop_
_entity_poly.entity_id
_entity_poly.type
_entity_poly.pdbx_seq_one_letter_code
_entity_poly.pdbx_strand_id
1 'polypeptide(L)'
;MAFSPSNSSRMALAELVRDGLARVNPKFQVLLKAVPSKELYAAAEAHRLPLFIAGYASDYPDARSFASGMLHGSGYYPKAQRFSDATLDSLVEAGSWREAVKRAAELIPHVTTYEPSRFTAARKWVKNFDNDVNVANMGVDDYPYFYSYSKEAAVPE
;
A
#
# COMPACT_ATOMS: atom_id res chain seq x y z
N MET A 1 -7.48 -13.82 8.37
CA MET A 1 -7.02 -12.70 7.55
C MET A 1 -7.68 -11.41 8.01
N ALA A 2 -6.87 -10.46 8.45
CA ALA A 2 -7.34 -9.14 8.87
C ALA A 2 -7.27 -8.13 7.71
N PHE A 3 -8.25 -7.25 7.59
CA PHE A 3 -8.28 -6.19 6.59
C PHE A 3 -8.96 -4.95 7.15
N SER A 4 -8.66 -3.78 6.58
CA SER A 4 -9.38 -2.55 6.93
C SER A 4 -10.60 -2.34 6.05
N PRO A 5 -11.77 -2.06 6.63
CA PRO A 5 -12.98 -1.74 5.87
C PRO A 5 -12.94 -0.33 5.23
N SER A 6 -11.94 0.51 5.55
CA SER A 6 -11.80 1.84 4.96
C SER A 6 -11.49 1.82 3.46
N ASN A 7 -11.24 0.64 2.90
CA ASN A 7 -11.04 0.43 1.48
C ASN A 7 -11.87 -0.78 1.04
N SER A 8 -12.92 -0.53 0.26
CA SER A 8 -13.88 -1.55 -0.19
C SER A 8 -13.22 -2.67 -1.01
N SER A 9 -12.17 -2.38 -1.77
CA SER A 9 -11.43 -3.40 -2.53
C SER A 9 -10.79 -4.47 -1.63
N ARG A 10 -10.45 -4.13 -0.37
CA ARG A 10 -9.82 -5.08 0.55
C ARG A 10 -10.78 -6.18 0.98
N MET A 11 -12.07 -5.89 1.08
CA MET A 11 -13.09 -6.91 1.37
C MET A 11 -13.21 -7.90 0.21
N ALA A 12 -13.34 -7.40 -1.03
CA ALA A 12 -13.41 -8.25 -2.22
C ALA A 12 -12.16 -9.13 -2.36
N LEU A 13 -10.97 -8.54 -2.15
CA LEU A 13 -9.72 -9.31 -2.15
C LEU A 13 -9.69 -10.35 -1.03
N ALA A 14 -10.17 -10.02 0.17
CA ALA A 14 -10.21 -10.94 1.29
C ALA A 14 -11.07 -12.18 1.00
N GLU A 15 -12.24 -11.98 0.39
CA GLU A 15 -13.15 -13.05 -0.02
C GLU A 15 -12.53 -13.90 -1.13
N LEU A 16 -11.95 -13.26 -2.15
CA LEU A 16 -11.28 -13.96 -3.25
C LEU A 16 -10.15 -14.85 -2.75
N VAL A 17 -9.30 -14.35 -1.84
CA VAL A 17 -8.19 -15.12 -1.28
C VAL A 17 -8.70 -16.26 -0.40
N ARG A 18 -9.72 -16.04 0.45
CA ARG A 18 -10.33 -17.10 1.27
C ARG A 18 -10.85 -18.24 0.38
N ASP A 19 -11.63 -17.89 -0.64
CA ASP A 19 -12.29 -18.88 -1.50
C ASP A 19 -11.27 -19.57 -2.41
N GLY A 20 -10.27 -18.84 -2.89
CA GLY A 20 -9.15 -19.38 -3.65
C GLY A 20 -8.33 -20.39 -2.84
N LEU A 21 -7.98 -20.06 -1.59
CA LEU A 21 -7.22 -20.97 -0.72
C LEU A 21 -8.00 -22.25 -0.41
N ALA A 22 -9.31 -22.15 -0.14
CA ALA A 22 -10.15 -23.32 0.08
C ALA A 22 -10.24 -24.24 -1.15
N ARG A 23 -10.19 -23.67 -2.37
CA ARG A 23 -10.12 -24.44 -3.62
C ARG A 23 -8.79 -25.15 -3.82
N VAL A 24 -7.68 -24.50 -3.44
CA VAL A 24 -6.34 -25.11 -3.50
C VAL A 24 -6.24 -26.29 -2.53
N ASN A 25 -6.73 -26.11 -1.31
CA ASN A 25 -6.80 -27.16 -0.31
C ASN A 25 -7.95 -26.90 0.66
N PRO A 26 -8.92 -27.82 0.82
CA PRO A 26 -10.07 -27.62 1.71
C PRO A 26 -9.68 -27.51 3.19
N LYS A 27 -8.44 -27.85 3.57
CA LYS A 27 -7.90 -27.63 4.92
C LYS A 27 -7.56 -26.16 5.19
N PHE A 28 -7.40 -25.33 4.16
CA PHE A 28 -7.17 -23.90 4.32
C PHE A 28 -8.47 -23.18 4.65
N GLN A 29 -8.76 -23.06 5.95
CA GLN A 29 -9.90 -22.33 6.47
C GLN A 29 -9.45 -20.94 6.93
N VAL A 30 -9.88 -19.90 6.21
CA VAL A 30 -9.49 -18.51 6.50
C VAL A 30 -10.67 -17.72 7.05
N LEU A 31 -10.56 -17.30 8.31
CA LEU A 31 -11.50 -16.36 8.92
C LEU A 31 -11.21 -14.93 8.48
N LEU A 32 -12.22 -14.20 8.01
CA LEU A 32 -12.09 -12.80 7.65
C LEU A 32 -12.40 -11.90 8.85
N LYS A 33 -11.56 -10.91 9.12
CA LYS A 33 -11.75 -9.96 10.22
C LYS A 33 -11.56 -8.52 9.73
N ALA A 34 -12.66 -7.76 9.72
CA ALA A 34 -12.57 -6.32 9.53
C ALA A 34 -12.00 -5.67 10.80
N VAL A 35 -10.96 -4.86 10.66
CA VAL A 35 -10.25 -4.20 11.75
C VAL A 35 -10.01 -2.74 11.35
N PRO A 36 -10.32 -1.74 12.20
CA PRO A 36 -9.99 -0.35 11.92
C PRO A 36 -8.50 -0.17 11.55
N SER A 37 -8.20 0.67 10.55
CA SER A 37 -6.83 0.79 10.00
C SER A 37 -5.75 0.97 11.07
N LYS A 38 -5.96 1.86 12.04
CA LYS A 38 -4.98 2.11 13.13
C LYS A 38 -4.70 0.84 13.94
N GLU A 39 -5.73 0.08 14.28
CA GLU A 39 -5.59 -1.18 15.02
C GLU A 39 -4.96 -2.28 14.17
N LEU A 40 -5.27 -2.33 12.87
CA LEU A 40 -4.68 -3.28 11.94
C LEU A 40 -3.15 -3.11 11.88
N TYR A 41 -2.67 -1.89 11.64
CA TYR A 41 -1.24 -1.60 11.55
C TYR A 41 -0.53 -1.82 12.89
N ALA A 42 -1.11 -1.36 14.01
CA ALA A 42 -0.56 -1.62 15.33
C ALA A 42 -0.49 -3.12 15.66
N ALA A 43 -1.46 -3.92 15.21
CA ALA A 43 -1.43 -5.38 15.38
C ALA A 43 -0.43 -6.06 14.45
N ALA A 44 -0.23 -5.56 13.23
CA ALA A 44 0.80 -6.04 12.30
C ALA A 44 2.21 -5.80 12.85
N GLU A 45 2.49 -4.57 13.31
CA GLU A 45 3.76 -4.19 13.93
C GLU A 45 4.04 -4.98 15.22
N ALA A 46 2.99 -5.28 16.00
CA ALA A 46 3.08 -6.15 17.17
C ALA A 46 3.14 -7.66 16.83
N HIS A 47 3.18 -8.02 15.55
CA HIS A 47 3.22 -9.40 15.04
C HIS A 47 2.05 -10.28 15.52
N ARG A 48 0.87 -9.68 15.71
CA ARG A 48 -0.35 -10.37 16.16
C ARG A 48 -1.25 -10.81 15.02
N LEU A 49 -0.85 -10.55 13.77
CA LEU A 49 -1.63 -10.87 12.58
C LEU A 49 -0.91 -11.93 11.74
N PRO A 50 -1.43 -13.17 11.65
CA PRO A 50 -0.81 -14.22 10.84
C PRO A 50 -0.99 -13.99 9.32
N LEU A 51 -2.04 -13.25 8.94
CA LEU A 51 -2.33 -12.88 7.55
C LEU A 51 -3.14 -11.59 7.55
N PHE A 52 -2.70 -10.60 6.78
CA PHE A 52 -3.37 -9.30 6.68
C PHE A 52 -3.25 -8.71 5.28
N ILE A 53 -4.23 -7.89 4.91
CA ILE A 53 -4.23 -7.15 3.64
C ILE A 53 -3.79 -5.72 3.92
N ALA A 54 -2.78 -5.27 3.20
CA ALA A 54 -2.26 -3.92 3.28
C ALA A 54 -1.87 -3.40 1.89
N GLY A 55 -1.62 -2.10 1.80
CA GLY A 55 -1.13 -1.45 0.57
C GLY A 55 0.03 -0.54 0.92
N TYR A 56 0.98 -0.40 0.01
CA TYR A 56 2.08 0.53 0.13
C TYR A 56 1.86 1.70 -0.82
N ALA A 57 2.13 2.91 -0.35
CA ALA A 57 2.21 4.10 -1.19
C ALA A 57 3.62 4.67 -0.99
N SER A 58 4.25 5.10 -2.08
CA SER A 58 5.58 5.70 -2.03
C SER A 58 5.53 7.05 -1.33
N ASP A 59 6.44 7.29 -0.40
CA ASP A 59 6.61 8.61 0.24
C ASP A 59 7.21 9.64 -0.73
N TYR A 60 7.94 9.17 -1.74
CA TYR A 60 8.58 9.98 -2.78
C TYR A 60 8.69 9.17 -4.09
N PRO A 61 8.75 9.81 -5.27
CA PRO A 61 8.66 9.15 -6.58
C PRO A 61 9.97 8.46 -6.99
N ASP A 62 10.47 7.53 -6.18
CA ASP A 62 11.70 6.78 -6.46
C ASP A 62 11.52 5.29 -6.11
N ALA A 63 12.09 4.42 -6.94
CA ALA A 63 12.02 2.96 -6.75
C ALA A 63 12.57 2.51 -5.38
N ARG A 64 13.54 3.24 -4.82
CA ARG A 64 14.10 3.01 -3.49
C ARG A 64 13.05 3.09 -2.40
N SER A 65 12.04 3.96 -2.51
CA SER A 65 10.98 4.05 -1.49
C SER A 65 10.20 2.74 -1.42
N PHE A 66 9.82 2.19 -2.57
CA PHE A 66 9.17 0.87 -2.65
C PHE A 66 10.10 -0.26 -2.20
N ALA A 67 11.33 -0.32 -2.72
CA ALA A 67 12.27 -1.38 -2.38
C ALA A 67 12.61 -1.39 -0.88
N SER A 68 12.86 -0.23 -0.29
CA SER A 68 13.14 -0.11 1.13
C SER A 68 11.92 -0.44 1.99
N GLY A 69 10.73 0.05 1.64
CA GLY A 69 9.53 -0.20 2.45
C GLY A 69 8.97 -1.62 2.34
N MET A 70 9.11 -2.25 1.18
CA MET A 70 8.47 -3.54 0.87
C MET A 70 9.42 -4.74 0.87
N LEU A 71 10.73 -4.55 0.63
CA LEU A 71 11.68 -5.65 0.45
C LEU A 71 12.79 -5.70 1.51
N HIS A 72 13.32 -4.55 1.94
CA HIS A 72 14.41 -4.49 2.92
C HIS A 72 13.94 -4.92 4.32
N GLY A 73 14.72 -5.73 5.04
CA GLY A 73 14.38 -6.27 6.36
C GLY A 73 14.13 -5.20 7.43
N SER A 74 14.69 -3.99 7.27
CA SER A 74 14.39 -2.84 8.13
C SER A 74 13.20 -1.98 7.66
N GLY A 75 12.59 -2.33 6.54
CA GLY A 75 11.44 -1.71 5.91
C GLY A 75 10.13 -1.94 6.67
N TYR A 76 9.10 -1.18 6.29
CA TYR A 76 7.80 -1.19 6.97
C TYR A 76 7.16 -2.58 7.01
N TYR A 77 6.96 -3.20 5.84
CA TYR A 77 6.29 -4.50 5.77
C TYR A 77 7.17 -5.68 6.17
N PRO A 78 8.44 -5.77 5.75
CA PRO A 78 9.34 -6.82 6.22
C PRO A 78 9.45 -6.88 7.75
N LYS A 79 9.56 -5.73 8.42
CA LYS A 79 9.52 -5.68 9.90
C LYS A 79 8.22 -6.25 10.46
N ALA A 80 7.06 -5.79 9.98
CA ALA A 80 5.76 -6.28 10.45
C ALA A 80 5.62 -7.80 10.25
N GLN A 81 6.15 -8.33 9.16
CA GLN A 81 6.13 -9.75 8.78
C GLN A 81 7.21 -10.60 9.47
N ARG A 82 8.18 -9.98 10.17
CA ARG A 82 9.41 -10.63 10.66
C ARG A 82 10.18 -11.33 9.54
N PHE A 83 10.18 -10.73 8.36
CA PHE A 83 10.89 -11.21 7.20
C PHE A 83 12.24 -10.49 7.07
N SER A 84 13.30 -11.24 6.78
CA SER A 84 14.63 -10.72 6.52
C SER A 84 15.42 -11.69 5.65
N ASP A 85 16.18 -11.18 4.69
CA ASP A 85 17.11 -11.95 3.86
C ASP A 85 18.32 -11.07 3.56
N ALA A 86 19.50 -11.46 4.04
CA ALA A 86 20.70 -10.62 3.95
C ALA A 86 21.10 -10.31 2.50
N THR A 87 20.88 -11.25 1.57
CA THR A 87 21.15 -11.04 0.15
C THR A 87 20.21 -10.01 -0.44
N LEU A 88 18.91 -10.11 -0.17
CA LEU A 88 17.93 -9.12 -0.61
C LEU A 88 18.23 -7.74 -0.03
N ASP A 89 18.59 -7.65 1.24
CA ASP A 89 18.95 -6.39 1.90
C ASP A 89 20.14 -5.72 1.19
N SER A 90 21.22 -6.46 0.94
CA SER A 90 22.39 -5.94 0.21
C SER A 90 22.06 -5.50 -1.22
N LEU A 91 21.18 -6.21 -1.92
CA LEU A 91 20.73 -5.80 -3.27
C LEU A 91 19.93 -4.50 -3.23
N VAL A 92 19.10 -4.31 -2.20
CA VAL A 92 18.33 -3.07 -2.01
C VAL A 92 19.26 -1.90 -1.64
N GLU A 93 20.24 -2.13 -0.77
CA GLU A 93 21.23 -1.11 -0.39
C GLU A 93 22.11 -0.69 -1.58
N ALA A 94 22.48 -1.63 -2.45
CA ALA A 94 23.27 -1.37 -3.65
C ALA A 94 22.47 -0.73 -4.80
N GLY A 95 21.14 -0.62 -4.70
CA GLY A 95 20.28 -0.13 -5.77
C GLY A 95 20.11 -1.11 -6.94
N SER A 96 20.39 -2.39 -6.75
CA SER A 96 20.25 -3.45 -7.75
C SER A 96 18.80 -3.93 -7.84
N TRP A 97 17.90 -3.05 -8.29
CA TRP A 97 16.45 -3.26 -8.21
C TRP A 97 15.95 -4.49 -8.97
N ARG A 98 16.52 -4.79 -10.14
CA ARG A 98 16.10 -5.93 -10.96
C ARG A 98 16.42 -7.24 -10.26
N GLU A 99 17.60 -7.33 -9.67
CA GLU A 99 18.09 -8.47 -8.92
C GLU A 99 17.31 -8.62 -7.61
N ALA A 100 17.05 -7.50 -6.90
CA ALA A 100 16.24 -7.48 -5.69
C ALA A 100 14.82 -8.01 -5.95
N VAL A 101 14.17 -7.57 -7.04
CA VAL A 101 12.84 -8.05 -7.43
C VAL A 101 12.85 -9.54 -7.77
N LYS A 102 13.87 -10.03 -8.50
CA LYS A 102 14.01 -11.47 -8.77
C LYS A 102 14.15 -12.28 -7.48
N ARG A 103 15.02 -11.83 -6.58
CA ARG A 103 15.22 -12.47 -5.28
C ARG A 103 13.94 -12.46 -4.43
N ALA A 104 13.24 -11.34 -4.39
CA ALA A 104 11.96 -11.23 -3.70
C ALA A 104 10.89 -12.15 -4.29
N ALA A 105 10.88 -12.36 -5.61
CA ALA A 105 9.96 -13.28 -6.26
C ALA A 105 10.21 -14.76 -5.89
N GLU A 106 11.46 -15.14 -5.58
CA GLU A 106 11.79 -16.48 -5.07
C GLU A 106 11.36 -16.65 -3.60
N LEU A 107 11.51 -15.59 -2.80
CA LEU A 107 11.25 -15.62 -1.36
C LEU A 107 9.77 -15.43 -1.01
N ILE A 108 9.02 -14.74 -1.87
CA ILE A 108 7.60 -14.41 -1.72
C ILE A 108 7.29 -13.82 -0.33
N PRO A 109 7.92 -12.70 0.07
CA PRO A 109 7.66 -12.08 1.38
C PRO A 109 6.20 -11.63 1.53
N HIS A 110 5.57 -11.28 0.42
CA HIS A 110 4.15 -10.97 0.33
C HIS A 110 3.61 -11.32 -1.05
N VAL A 111 2.29 -11.50 -1.15
CA VAL A 111 1.59 -11.71 -2.42
C VAL A 111 1.10 -10.35 -2.92
N THR A 112 1.76 -9.82 -3.95
CA THR A 112 1.34 -8.59 -4.63
C THR A 112 0.15 -8.87 -5.54
N THR A 113 -0.87 -8.02 -5.50
CA THR A 113 -2.16 -8.29 -6.16
C THR A 113 -2.44 -7.33 -7.31
N TYR A 114 -2.48 -6.03 -7.06
CA TYR A 114 -2.76 -5.04 -8.08
C TYR A 114 -2.20 -3.66 -7.67
N GLU A 115 -2.00 -2.81 -8.67
CA GLU A 115 -1.75 -1.38 -8.49
C GLU A 115 -3.07 -0.62 -8.72
N PRO A 116 -3.63 0.06 -7.71
CA PRO A 116 -4.87 0.80 -7.89
C PRO A 116 -4.65 2.03 -8.78
N SER A 117 -5.42 2.15 -9.86
CA SER A 117 -5.59 3.44 -10.52
C SER A 117 -6.40 4.36 -9.62
N ARG A 118 -5.89 5.57 -9.36
CA ARG A 118 -6.64 6.58 -8.61
C ARG A 118 -7.48 7.42 -9.57
N PHE A 119 -8.75 7.61 -9.21
CA PHE A 119 -9.63 8.57 -9.85
C PHE A 119 -9.92 9.70 -8.88
N THR A 120 -9.62 10.92 -9.29
CA THR A 120 -9.87 12.11 -8.48
C THR A 120 -10.77 13.05 -9.25
N ALA A 121 -11.82 13.54 -8.60
CA ALA A 121 -12.76 14.48 -9.19
C ALA A 121 -12.83 15.74 -8.32
N ALA A 122 -12.62 16.90 -8.96
CA ALA A 122 -12.85 18.20 -8.35
C ALA A 122 -14.02 18.90 -9.05
N ARG A 123 -14.70 19.80 -8.34
CA ARG A 123 -15.73 20.65 -8.95
C ARG A 123 -15.07 21.69 -9.87
N LYS A 124 -15.76 22.09 -10.94
CA LYS A 124 -15.27 23.08 -11.93
C LYS A 124 -14.84 24.43 -11.32
N TRP A 125 -15.39 24.79 -10.16
CA TRP A 125 -15.08 26.03 -9.44
C TRP A 125 -13.83 25.95 -8.56
N VAL A 126 -13.21 24.77 -8.42
CA VAL A 126 -11.90 24.59 -7.79
C VAL A 126 -10.84 24.89 -8.84
N LYS A 127 -9.94 25.84 -8.56
CA LYS A 127 -8.83 26.21 -9.46
C LYS A 127 -7.52 25.64 -8.93
N ASN A 128 -6.55 25.49 -9.84
CA ASN A 128 -5.21 24.94 -9.57
C ASN A 128 -5.22 23.50 -9.00
N PHE A 129 -6.26 22.74 -9.35
CA PHE A 129 -6.34 21.31 -9.09
C PHE A 129 -5.76 20.54 -10.29
N ASP A 130 -4.46 20.71 -10.51
CA ASP A 130 -3.71 20.07 -11.59
C ASP A 130 -2.77 19.01 -11.02
N ASN A 131 -2.79 17.81 -11.60
CA ASN A 131 -1.93 16.69 -11.23
C ASN A 131 -0.53 16.79 -11.86
N ASP A 132 -0.31 17.68 -12.83
CA ASP A 132 0.93 17.78 -13.62
C ASP A 132 2.12 18.34 -12.80
N VAL A 133 1.86 18.94 -11.64
CA VAL A 133 2.86 19.42 -10.66
C VAL A 133 2.97 18.53 -9.41
N ASN A 134 2.30 17.38 -9.41
CA ASN A 134 2.13 16.53 -8.23
C ASN A 134 2.82 15.17 -8.40
N VAL A 135 4.15 15.18 -8.31
CA VAL A 135 4.92 13.95 -8.15
C VAL A 135 4.57 13.34 -6.78
N ALA A 136 3.92 12.18 -6.79
CA ALA A 136 3.56 11.37 -5.62
C ALA A 136 2.33 11.76 -4.78
N ASN A 137 1.19 12.10 -5.41
CA ASN A 137 -0.13 12.16 -4.73
C ASN A 137 -0.26 13.18 -3.57
N MET A 138 0.71 14.08 -3.34
CA MET A 138 0.73 14.99 -2.20
C MET A 138 -0.44 15.98 -2.16
N GLY A 139 -0.96 16.43 -3.31
CA GLY A 139 -2.13 17.32 -3.35
C GLY A 139 -3.47 16.66 -3.01
N VAL A 140 -3.57 15.32 -2.99
CA VAL A 140 -4.85 14.59 -2.81
C VAL A 140 -4.90 13.85 -1.47
N ASP A 141 -3.76 13.42 -0.93
CA ASP A 141 -3.66 12.66 0.32
C ASP A 141 -3.61 13.54 1.60
N ASP A 142 -4.28 14.70 1.61
CA ASP A 142 -4.27 15.62 2.76
C ASP A 142 -2.85 16.01 3.24
N TYR A 143 -1.90 16.20 2.33
CA TYR A 143 -0.65 16.92 2.62
C TYR A 143 -0.81 18.39 2.16
N PRO A 144 -1.50 19.26 2.93
CA PRO A 144 -1.89 20.61 2.54
C PRO A 144 -0.71 21.59 2.38
N TYR A 145 0.53 21.13 2.52
CA TYR A 145 1.64 22.01 2.84
C TYR A 145 2.18 22.84 1.67
N PHE A 146 1.75 22.62 0.43
CA PHE A 146 2.43 23.27 -0.72
C PHE A 146 1.55 23.80 -1.86
N TYR A 147 0.21 23.84 -1.76
CA TYR A 147 -0.63 24.22 -2.92
C TYR A 147 -1.64 25.33 -2.67
N SER A 148 -1.65 26.32 -3.57
CA SER A 148 -2.55 27.47 -3.63
C SER A 148 -3.90 27.10 -4.25
N TYR A 149 -4.67 26.23 -3.60
CA TYR A 149 -6.05 25.98 -4.01
C TYR A 149 -6.87 27.25 -3.82
N SER A 150 -7.66 27.60 -4.83
CA SER A 150 -8.60 28.73 -4.74
C SER A 150 -9.99 28.35 -5.23
N LYS A 151 -10.97 29.03 -4.66
CA LYS A 151 -12.38 28.95 -5.02
C LYS A 151 -12.72 30.14 -5.91
N GLU A 152 -13.38 29.89 -7.02
CA GLU A 152 -14.03 30.96 -7.78
C GLU A 152 -15.16 31.57 -6.93
N ALA A 153 -15.08 32.88 -6.65
CA ALA A 153 -16.14 33.59 -5.95
C ALA A 153 -17.41 33.57 -6.80
N ALA A 154 -18.56 33.33 -6.18
CA ALA A 154 -19.83 33.51 -6.87
C ALA A 154 -19.94 34.98 -7.28
N VAL A 155 -20.10 35.25 -8.58
CA VAL A 155 -20.47 36.57 -9.05
C VAL A 155 -21.93 36.78 -8.62
N PRO A 156 -22.25 37.77 -7.77
CA PRO A 156 -23.63 38.08 -7.44
C PRO A 156 -24.36 38.53 -8.72
N GLU A 157 -25.54 37.98 -8.99
CA GLU A 157 -26.47 38.48 -10.02
C GLU A 157 -27.06 39.85 -9.62
#